data_AF-A0AAN4PZA0-F1
#
_entry.id   AF-A0AAN4PZA0-F1
#
_cell.length_a   1.000
_cell.length_b   1.000
_cell.length_c   1.000
_cell.angle_alpha   90.00
_cell.angle_beta   90.00
_cell.angle_gamma   90.00
#
_symmetry.space_group_name_H-M   'P 1'
#
loop_
_entity.id
_entity.type
_entity.pdbx_description
1 polymer ?
#
loop_
_entity_poly.entity_id
_entity_poly.type
_entity_poly.pdbx_seq_one_letter_code
_entity_poly.pdbx_strand_id
1 'polypeptide(L)'
;MQTLCNLLSRWGYSERHGLPQNRDASSFIANVVLNDIDHEMVRLGYDYYRYVDDIRVICPNTRVAKKALTELINQLRKVGMNINSGKTKILTQSSTANEVDEFFPTSDDRSLTIDNMWRSRSRRVIARSAKYIFQILKECIEEKQTQSRQFRFAVNRLIKLTDAGIFDIHATIATDLKALLISSLEDHAASTDQYCRLLGILDLNEHELNDIYNHLSDHERSVHSWQNFHLWLLLANRKYKNTNLITLATARIESDILQPEVAAIFIYLKSVGEAQILIDNISKFDSAWPYYHQRNFLLACSDFDHNQLKPLISKLGPKLKWTGSRAKPYFTNGIRTCAFGAI
;
A
#
# COMPACT_ATOMS: atom_id res chain seq x y z
N MET A 1 4.67 -23.75 -18.71
CA MET A 1 5.07 -24.02 -17.30
C MET A 1 6.56 -23.78 -17.07
N GLN A 2 7.47 -24.35 -17.88
CA GLN A 2 8.93 -24.22 -17.76
C GLN A 2 9.44 -22.78 -17.56
N THR A 3 8.96 -21.82 -18.35
CA THR A 3 9.39 -20.42 -18.29
C THR A 3 9.07 -19.78 -16.94
N LEU A 4 7.89 -20.03 -16.38
CA LEU A 4 7.49 -19.48 -15.08
C LEU A 4 8.36 -20.06 -13.96
N CYS A 5 8.59 -21.38 -13.95
CA CYS A 5 9.46 -22.03 -12.98
C CYS A 5 10.89 -21.47 -13.03
N ASN A 6 11.45 -21.32 -14.25
CA ASN A 6 12.78 -20.74 -14.43
C ASN A 6 12.88 -19.28 -13.93
N LEU A 7 11.81 -18.49 -14.12
CA LEU A 7 11.76 -17.12 -13.63
C LEU A 7 11.62 -17.07 -12.10
N LEU A 8 10.76 -17.92 -11.51
CA LEU A 8 10.58 -18.00 -10.06
C LEU A 8 11.88 -18.41 -9.36
N SER A 9 12.63 -19.39 -9.88
CA SER A 9 13.94 -19.76 -9.33
C SER A 9 14.97 -18.64 -9.40
N ARG A 10 14.86 -17.73 -10.38
CA ARG A 10 15.73 -16.54 -10.48
C ARG A 10 15.28 -15.37 -9.61
N TRP A 11 13.98 -15.26 -9.34
CA TRP A 11 13.41 -14.16 -8.54
C TRP A 11 13.33 -14.50 -7.05
N GLY A 12 13.31 -15.79 -6.71
CA GLY A 12 13.32 -16.27 -5.35
C GLY A 12 14.71 -16.15 -4.74
N TYR A 13 14.76 -15.88 -3.43
CA TYR A 13 16.00 -15.90 -2.66
C TYR A 13 16.51 -17.34 -2.44
N SER A 14 15.59 -18.32 -2.47
CA SER A 14 15.92 -19.74 -2.47
C SER A 14 15.78 -20.29 -3.87
N GLU A 15 16.82 -20.98 -4.35
CA GLU A 15 16.83 -21.60 -5.67
C GLU A 15 15.82 -22.74 -5.82
N ARG A 16 15.32 -23.28 -4.70
CA ARG A 16 14.54 -24.54 -4.68
C ARG A 16 13.07 -24.37 -4.29
N HIS A 17 12.73 -23.43 -3.41
CA HIS A 17 11.37 -23.32 -2.88
C HIS A 17 10.95 -21.88 -2.57
N GLY A 18 9.65 -21.65 -2.66
CA GLY A 18 9.02 -20.40 -2.22
C GLY A 18 8.81 -19.39 -3.35
N LEU A 19 7.87 -18.49 -3.10
CA LEU A 19 7.60 -17.36 -3.98
C LEU A 19 8.38 -16.13 -3.49
N PRO A 20 8.82 -15.24 -4.39
CA PRO A 20 9.39 -13.95 -4.00
C PRO A 20 8.40 -13.19 -3.10
N GLN A 21 8.83 -12.80 -1.91
CA GLN A 21 7.98 -12.05 -0.98
C GLN A 21 7.79 -10.61 -1.47
N ASN A 22 6.68 -9.98 -1.08
CA ASN A 22 6.34 -8.58 -1.42
C ASN A 22 6.24 -8.31 -2.93
N ARG A 23 5.67 -9.26 -3.68
CA ARG A 23 5.34 -9.10 -5.11
C ARG A 23 3.87 -9.49 -5.33
N ASP A 24 3.08 -8.62 -5.95
CA ASP A 24 1.66 -8.89 -6.24
C ASP A 24 1.44 -10.19 -7.01
N ALA A 25 2.32 -10.47 -7.97
CA ALA A 25 2.29 -11.71 -8.74
C ALA A 25 2.42 -12.96 -7.86
N SER A 26 3.19 -12.89 -6.77
CA SER A 26 3.35 -14.01 -5.83
C SER A 26 2.06 -14.29 -5.06
N SER A 27 1.32 -13.24 -4.67
CA SER A 27 0.00 -13.42 -4.02
C SER A 27 -0.99 -14.11 -4.96
N PHE A 28 -1.02 -13.71 -6.23
CA PHE A 28 -1.84 -14.37 -7.24
C PHE A 28 -1.46 -15.84 -7.44
N ILE A 29 -0.17 -16.13 -7.60
CA ILE A 29 0.32 -17.52 -7.79
C ILE A 29 0.00 -18.37 -6.56
N ALA A 30 0.15 -17.85 -5.34
CA ALA A 30 -0.21 -18.56 -4.12
C ALA A 30 -1.70 -18.95 -4.09
N ASN A 31 -2.58 -18.03 -4.52
CA ASN A 31 -4.01 -18.33 -4.63
C ASN A 31 -4.32 -19.40 -5.67
N VAL A 32 -3.64 -19.39 -6.82
CA VAL A 32 -3.80 -20.43 -7.86
C VAL A 32 -3.38 -21.80 -7.33
N VAL A 33 -2.26 -21.90 -6.60
CA VAL A 33 -1.78 -23.16 -6.04
C VAL A 33 -2.75 -23.73 -4.99
N LEU A 34 -3.35 -22.87 -4.17
CA LEU A 34 -4.30 -23.29 -3.12
C LEU A 34 -5.72 -23.57 -3.64
N ASN A 35 -6.03 -23.20 -4.88
CA ASN A 35 -7.38 -23.30 -5.45
C ASN A 35 -7.89 -24.76 -5.49
N ASP A 36 -7.02 -25.72 -5.82
CA ASP A 36 -7.41 -27.14 -5.86
C ASP A 36 -7.77 -27.68 -4.47
N ILE A 37 -7.09 -27.19 -3.43
CA ILE A 37 -7.39 -27.54 -2.03
C ILE A 37 -8.73 -26.93 -1.62
N ASP A 38 -9.01 -25.69 -2.01
CA ASP A 38 -10.27 -25.02 -1.71
C ASP A 38 -11.45 -25.81 -2.31
N HIS A 39 -11.34 -26.19 -3.59
CA HIS A 39 -12.37 -27.01 -4.26
C HIS A 39 -12.56 -28.37 -3.58
N GLU A 40 -11.48 -29.01 -3.15
CA GLU A 40 -11.55 -30.32 -2.52
C GLU A 40 -12.17 -30.26 -1.12
N MET A 41 -11.82 -29.26 -0.31
CA MET A 41 -12.42 -29.06 1.01
C MET A 41 -13.92 -28.79 0.92
N VAL A 42 -14.35 -28.00 -0.08
CA VAL A 42 -15.77 -27.78 -0.37
C VAL A 42 -16.44 -29.05 -0.86
N ARG A 43 -15.80 -29.81 -1.77
CA ARG A 43 -16.31 -31.09 -2.29
C ARG A 43 -16.55 -32.12 -1.18
N LEU A 44 -15.69 -32.11 -0.14
CA LEU A 44 -15.80 -32.98 1.02
C LEU A 44 -16.87 -32.51 2.03
N GLY A 45 -17.53 -31.37 1.77
CA GLY A 45 -18.67 -30.87 2.54
C GLY A 45 -18.29 -30.09 3.79
N TYR A 46 -17.06 -29.56 3.86
CA TYR A 46 -16.66 -28.72 4.98
C TYR A 46 -17.09 -27.26 4.79
N ASP A 47 -17.49 -26.61 5.89
CA ASP A 47 -17.75 -25.17 5.94
C ASP A 47 -16.40 -24.43 6.03
N TYR A 48 -15.78 -24.25 4.87
CA TYR A 48 -14.38 -23.86 4.69
C TYR A 48 -14.26 -22.42 4.19
N TYR A 49 -13.40 -21.63 4.84
CA TYR A 49 -13.09 -20.24 4.48
C TYR A 49 -11.58 -20.05 4.42
N ARG A 50 -11.09 -19.37 3.38
CA ARG A 50 -9.67 -19.03 3.23
C ARG A 50 -9.49 -17.56 2.87
N TYR A 51 -8.54 -16.90 3.52
CA TYR A 51 -8.03 -15.59 3.14
C TYR A 51 -6.50 -15.65 3.07
N VAL A 52 -5.94 -15.65 1.86
CA VAL A 52 -4.50 -15.88 1.64
C VAL A 52 -4.09 -17.23 2.25
N ASP A 53 -3.27 -17.24 3.31
CA ASP A 53 -2.80 -18.41 4.04
C ASP A 53 -3.63 -18.71 5.30
N ASP A 54 -4.49 -17.77 5.74
CA ASP A 54 -5.39 -17.96 6.87
C ASP A 54 -6.59 -18.85 6.44
N ILE A 55 -6.62 -20.09 6.93
CA ILE A 55 -7.70 -21.06 6.69
C ILE A 55 -8.53 -21.25 7.96
N ARG A 56 -9.86 -21.25 7.82
CA ARG A 56 -10.83 -21.51 8.90
C ARG A 56 -11.83 -22.55 8.44
N VAL A 57 -12.15 -23.49 9.33
CA VAL A 57 -13.17 -24.51 9.08
C VAL A 57 -14.13 -24.55 10.26
N ILE A 58 -15.41 -24.30 10.01
CA ILE A 58 -16.45 -24.37 11.03
C ILE A 58 -16.99 -25.81 11.07
N CYS A 59 -17.06 -26.37 12.28
CA CYS A 59 -17.43 -27.77 12.48
C CYS A 59 -18.42 -27.90 13.64
N PRO A 60 -19.35 -28.87 13.60
CA PRO A 60 -20.36 -29.06 14.64
C PRO A 60 -19.78 -29.60 15.96
N ASN A 61 -18.62 -30.27 15.93
CA ASN A 61 -17.95 -30.77 17.12
C ASN A 61 -16.44 -31.00 16.89
N THR A 62 -15.70 -31.19 17.98
CA THR A 62 -14.24 -31.38 17.98
C THR A 62 -13.79 -32.61 17.19
N ARG A 63 -14.60 -33.69 17.12
CA ARG A 63 -14.23 -34.90 16.35
C ARG A 63 -14.22 -34.60 14.85
N VAL A 64 -15.25 -33.89 14.37
CA VAL A 64 -15.32 -33.44 12.97
C VAL A 64 -14.20 -32.43 12.68
N ALA A 65 -13.91 -31.50 13.60
CA ALA A 65 -12.80 -30.56 13.45
C ALA A 65 -11.43 -31.25 13.30
N LYS A 66 -11.16 -32.29 14.11
CA LYS A 66 -9.94 -33.11 13.98
C LYS A 66 -9.88 -33.83 12.63
N LYS A 67 -11.01 -34.37 12.16
CA LYS A 67 -11.09 -35.01 10.84
C LYS A 67 -10.83 -34.02 9.71
N ALA A 68 -11.45 -32.84 9.76
CA ALA A 68 -11.26 -31.76 8.80
C ALA A 68 -9.80 -31.30 8.76
N LEU A 69 -9.15 -31.15 9.92
CA LEU A 69 -7.74 -30.77 10.02
C LEU A 69 -6.83 -31.83 9.38
N THR A 70 -7.04 -33.11 9.67
CA THR A 70 -6.27 -34.21 9.05
C THR A 70 -6.42 -34.22 7.54
N GLU A 71 -7.65 -34.03 7.05
CA GLU A 71 -7.94 -33.98 5.63
C GLU A 71 -7.27 -32.77 4.95
N LEU A 72 -7.39 -31.58 5.55
CA LEU A 72 -6.71 -30.38 5.08
C LEU A 72 -5.18 -30.58 5.01
N ILE A 73 -4.56 -31.18 6.03
CA ILE A 73 -3.13 -31.51 6.04
C ILE A 73 -2.79 -32.45 4.87
N ASN A 74 -3.62 -33.46 4.61
CA ASN A 74 -3.39 -34.38 3.49
C ASN A 74 -3.47 -33.67 2.14
N GLN A 75 -4.43 -32.75 1.96
CA GLN A 75 -4.56 -31.96 0.74
C GLN A 75 -3.39 -30.99 0.55
N LEU A 76 -2.96 -30.29 1.60
CA LEU A 76 -1.80 -29.39 1.57
C LEU A 76 -0.50 -30.12 1.22
N ARG A 77 -0.31 -31.35 1.72
CA ARG A 77 0.86 -32.17 1.38
C ARG A 77 0.93 -32.54 -0.09
N LYS A 78 -0.19 -32.67 -0.81
CA LYS A 78 -0.21 -32.96 -2.25
C LYS A 78 0.45 -31.85 -3.08
N VAL A 79 0.43 -30.61 -2.57
CA VAL A 79 1.09 -29.45 -3.21
C VAL A 79 2.41 -29.06 -2.52
N GLY A 80 2.96 -29.95 -1.67
CA GLY A 80 4.24 -29.74 -0.98
C GLY A 80 4.20 -28.70 0.13
N MET A 81 3.01 -28.35 0.65
CA MET A 81 2.85 -27.40 1.75
C MET A 81 2.65 -28.12 3.08
N ASN A 82 3.15 -27.49 4.16
CA ASN A 82 2.99 -27.95 5.53
C ASN A 82 2.26 -26.90 6.36
N ILE A 83 1.42 -27.36 7.29
CA ILE A 83 0.76 -26.47 8.23
C ILE A 83 1.72 -26.08 9.36
N ASN A 84 1.59 -24.84 9.85
CA ASN A 84 2.29 -24.42 11.06
C ASN A 84 1.53 -24.90 12.29
N SER A 85 1.99 -25.99 12.91
CA SER A 85 1.33 -26.60 14.07
C SER A 85 1.21 -25.64 15.26
N GLY A 86 2.20 -24.76 15.47
CA GLY A 86 2.15 -23.76 16.55
C GLY A 86 1.08 -22.69 16.34
N LYS A 87 0.71 -22.41 15.09
CA LYS A 87 -0.37 -21.47 14.73
C LYS A 87 -1.70 -22.17 14.42
N THR A 88 -1.80 -23.49 14.60
CA THR A 88 -3.01 -24.23 14.29
C THR A 88 -3.72 -24.62 15.57
N LYS A 89 -4.96 -24.16 15.75
CA LYS A 89 -5.73 -24.43 16.97
C LYS A 89 -7.16 -24.84 16.64
N ILE A 90 -7.67 -25.83 17.39
CA ILE A 90 -9.10 -26.16 17.39
C ILE A 90 -9.72 -25.41 18.57
N LEU A 91 -10.53 -24.41 18.26
CA LEU A 91 -11.28 -23.66 19.25
C LEU A 91 -12.63 -24.32 19.52
N THR A 92 -13.06 -24.31 20.77
CA THR A 92 -14.35 -24.85 21.23
C THR A 92 -15.05 -23.81 22.10
N GLN A 93 -16.28 -24.08 22.53
CA GLN A 93 -17.00 -23.19 23.46
C GLN A 93 -16.30 -23.03 24.82
N SER A 94 -15.41 -23.96 25.19
CA SER A 94 -14.62 -23.90 26.40
C SER A 94 -13.28 -23.16 26.23
N SER A 95 -12.95 -22.71 25.01
CA SER A 95 -11.77 -21.88 24.78
C SER A 95 -11.91 -20.54 25.49
N THR A 96 -10.80 -20.00 25.99
CA THR A 96 -10.81 -18.71 26.68
C THR A 96 -11.07 -17.56 25.70
N ALA A 97 -11.60 -16.44 26.18
CA ALA A 97 -11.84 -15.25 25.34
C ALA A 97 -10.57 -14.81 24.60
N ASN A 98 -9.42 -14.78 25.29
CA ASN A 98 -8.13 -14.42 24.69
C ASN A 98 -7.69 -15.37 23.56
N GLU A 99 -7.93 -16.67 23.71
CA GLU A 99 -7.66 -17.64 22.65
C GLU A 99 -8.61 -17.47 21.46
N VAL A 100 -9.85 -17.10 21.71
CA VAL A 100 -10.78 -16.79 20.62
C VAL A 100 -10.34 -15.50 19.93
N ASP A 101 -9.98 -14.45 20.67
CA ASP A 101 -9.54 -13.16 20.14
C ASP A 101 -8.22 -13.24 19.34
N GLU A 102 -7.30 -14.12 19.70
CA GLU A 102 -6.06 -14.30 18.92
C GLU A 102 -6.37 -14.74 17.48
N PHE A 103 -7.34 -15.65 17.31
CA PHE A 103 -7.71 -16.18 16.00
C PHE A 103 -8.84 -15.39 15.37
N PHE A 104 -9.82 -14.93 16.14
CA PHE A 104 -10.97 -14.14 15.75
C PHE A 104 -10.91 -12.83 16.52
N PRO A 105 -9.97 -11.93 16.19
CA PRO A 105 -9.87 -10.64 16.87
C PRO A 105 -11.23 -10.00 16.78
N THR A 106 -11.87 -9.80 17.95
CA THR A 106 -13.18 -9.17 18.04
C THR A 106 -13.12 -7.90 17.20
N SER A 107 -13.87 -7.89 16.10
CA SER A 107 -14.02 -6.68 15.31
C SER A 107 -14.66 -5.69 16.26
N ASP A 108 -13.98 -4.58 16.57
CA ASP A 108 -14.58 -3.57 17.45
C ASP A 108 -16.01 -3.28 16.95
N ASP A 109 -16.97 -3.26 17.87
CA ASP A 109 -18.41 -3.20 17.57
C ASP A 109 -18.76 -2.06 16.60
N ARG A 110 -17.93 -1.01 16.53
CA ARG A 110 -18.04 0.06 15.54
C ARG A 110 -17.85 -0.43 14.12
N SER A 111 -16.96 -1.39 13.85
CA SER A 111 -16.79 -2.00 12.52
C SER A 111 -18.07 -2.71 12.06
N LEU A 112 -18.68 -3.50 12.92
CA LEU A 112 -19.98 -4.14 12.64
C LEU A 112 -21.09 -3.10 12.46
N THR A 113 -21.09 -2.06 13.30
CA THR A 113 -22.02 -0.94 13.20
C THR A 113 -21.88 -0.21 11.87
N ILE A 114 -20.65 0.11 11.44
CA ILE A 114 -20.35 0.73 10.14
C ILE A 114 -20.85 -0.17 9.01
N ASP A 115 -20.57 -1.48 9.05
CA ASP A 115 -21.04 -2.40 8.02
C ASP A 115 -22.58 -2.46 7.95
N ASN A 116 -23.27 -2.47 9.09
CA ASN A 116 -24.73 -2.39 9.15
C ASN A 116 -25.28 -1.06 8.60
N MET A 117 -24.62 0.06 8.92
CA MET A 117 -24.94 1.37 8.36
C MET A 117 -24.81 1.38 6.84
N TRP A 118 -23.80 0.70 6.29
CA TRP A 118 -23.57 0.60 4.85
C TRP A 118 -24.56 -0.34 4.16
N ARG A 119 -24.97 -1.43 4.82
CA ARG A 119 -26.03 -2.33 4.34
C ARG A 119 -27.39 -1.65 4.20
N SER A 120 -27.65 -0.58 4.95
CA SER A 120 -28.89 0.20 4.83
C SER A 120 -29.11 0.83 3.45
N ARG A 121 -28.04 1.01 2.66
CA ARG A 121 -28.02 1.72 1.36
C ARG A 121 -28.52 3.17 1.43
N SER A 122 -28.77 3.71 2.62
CA SER A 122 -29.20 5.10 2.80
C SER A 122 -27.98 6.02 2.85
N ARG A 123 -27.87 6.94 1.90
CA ARG A 123 -26.78 7.93 1.82
C ARG A 123 -26.57 8.67 3.14
N ARG A 124 -27.66 9.08 3.81
CA ARG A 124 -27.61 9.80 5.10
C ARG A 124 -27.14 8.92 6.26
N VAL A 125 -27.44 7.61 6.23
CA VAL A 125 -26.98 6.66 7.25
C VAL A 125 -25.50 6.36 7.02
N ILE A 126 -25.11 6.09 5.77
CA ILE A 126 -23.73 5.87 5.37
C ILE A 126 -22.83 7.05 5.76
N ALA A 127 -23.27 8.29 5.48
CA ALA A 127 -22.48 9.48 5.80
C ALA A 127 -22.24 9.65 7.31
N ARG A 128 -23.21 9.26 8.16
CA ARG A 128 -23.04 9.27 9.63
C ARG A 128 -21.97 8.30 10.12
N SER A 129 -21.59 7.30 9.31
CA SER A 129 -20.54 6.35 9.68
C SER A 129 -19.15 7.01 9.77
N ALA A 130 -18.95 8.15 9.11
CA ALA A 130 -17.71 8.93 9.14
C ALA A 130 -17.21 9.23 10.57
N LYS A 131 -18.12 9.54 11.50
CA LYS A 131 -17.76 9.81 12.91
C LYS A 131 -17.11 8.58 13.57
N TYR A 132 -17.68 7.40 13.36
CA TYR A 132 -17.15 6.15 13.91
C TYR A 132 -15.83 5.77 13.25
N ILE A 133 -15.72 5.96 11.93
CA ILE A 133 -14.48 5.73 11.18
C ILE A 133 -13.35 6.64 11.71
N PHE A 134 -13.65 7.93 11.95
CA PHE A 134 -12.68 8.85 12.52
C PHE A 134 -12.23 8.44 13.93
N GLN A 135 -13.16 8.01 14.80
CA GLN A 135 -12.82 7.52 16.14
C GLN A 135 -11.90 6.30 16.07
N ILE A 136 -12.17 5.35 15.18
CA ILE A 136 -11.30 4.19 14.96
C ILE A 136 -9.90 4.63 14.52
N LEU A 137 -9.81 5.55 13.55
CA LEU A 137 -8.52 6.07 13.08
C LEU A 137 -7.76 6.74 14.23
N LYS A 138 -8.44 7.60 14.99
CA LYS A 138 -7.85 8.34 16.11
C LYS A 138 -7.26 7.39 17.15
N GLU A 139 -8.05 6.43 17.63
CA GLU A 139 -7.60 5.46 18.63
C GLU A 139 -6.45 4.58 18.11
N CYS A 140 -6.53 4.11 16.85
CA CYS A 140 -5.43 3.35 16.25
C CYS A 140 -4.13 4.16 16.16
N ILE A 141 -4.20 5.47 16.00
CA ILE A 141 -3.04 6.37 15.98
C ILE A 141 -2.50 6.54 17.41
N GLU A 142 -3.38 6.91 18.36
CA GLU A 142 -3.03 7.14 19.76
C GLU A 142 -2.43 5.89 20.43
N GLU A 143 -2.94 4.70 20.11
CA GLU A 143 -2.47 3.41 20.64
C GLU A 143 -1.29 2.82 19.85
N LYS A 144 -0.77 3.54 18.84
CA LYS A 144 0.28 3.10 17.92
C LYS A 144 -0.02 1.80 17.17
N GLN A 145 -1.30 1.56 16.87
CA GLN A 145 -1.82 0.39 16.13
C GLN A 145 -2.12 0.70 14.65
N THR A 146 -1.39 1.61 14.01
CA THR A 146 -1.62 2.00 12.61
C THR A 146 -1.35 0.89 11.59
N GLN A 147 -0.73 -0.21 12.00
CA GLN A 147 -0.53 -1.41 11.18
C GLN A 147 -1.64 -2.46 11.35
N SER A 148 -2.66 -2.19 12.17
CA SER A 148 -3.76 -3.12 12.44
C SER A 148 -4.70 -3.30 11.23
N ARG A 149 -5.45 -4.41 11.24
CA ARG A 149 -6.55 -4.64 10.28
C ARG A 149 -7.64 -3.56 10.44
N GLN A 150 -7.87 -3.12 11.68
CA GLN A 150 -8.82 -2.08 12.06
C GLN A 150 -8.48 -0.73 11.40
N PHE A 151 -7.22 -0.30 11.49
CA PHE A 151 -6.77 0.94 10.85
C PHE A 151 -6.95 0.88 9.33
N ARG A 152 -6.50 -0.21 8.68
CA ARG A 152 -6.69 -0.40 7.23
C ARG A 152 -8.17 -0.43 6.82
N PHE A 153 -9.04 -1.05 7.63
CA PHE A 153 -10.48 -1.02 7.42
C PHE A 153 -11.00 0.42 7.42
N ALA A 154 -10.67 1.20 8.45
CA ALA A 154 -11.13 2.58 8.59
C ALA A 154 -10.62 3.49 7.46
N VAL A 155 -9.33 3.39 7.09
CA VAL A 155 -8.75 4.13 5.95
C VAL A 155 -9.52 3.83 4.67
N ASN A 156 -9.73 2.55 4.33
CA ASN A 156 -10.41 2.17 3.10
C ASN A 156 -11.89 2.57 3.09
N ARG A 157 -12.57 2.59 4.24
CA ARG A 157 -13.95 3.07 4.36
C ARG A 157 -14.03 4.58 4.15
N LEU A 158 -13.11 5.34 4.71
CA LEU A 158 -13.08 6.79 4.57
C LEU A 158 -12.81 7.24 3.12
N ILE A 159 -11.85 6.59 2.46
CA ILE A 159 -11.57 6.81 1.03
C ILE A 159 -12.84 6.56 0.20
N LYS A 160 -13.51 5.43 0.41
CA LYS A 160 -14.76 5.11 -0.31
C LYS A 160 -15.89 6.12 -0.08
N LEU A 161 -16.01 6.69 1.12
CA LEU A 161 -17.00 7.74 1.38
C LEU A 161 -16.70 9.00 0.58
N THR A 162 -15.41 9.33 0.46
CA THR A 162 -14.93 10.52 -0.24
C THR A 162 -15.05 10.36 -1.75
N ASP A 163 -14.64 9.22 -2.29
CA ASP A 163 -14.79 8.88 -3.72
C ASP A 163 -16.26 8.87 -4.16
N ALA A 164 -17.18 8.49 -3.27
CA ALA A 164 -18.62 8.51 -3.54
C ALA A 164 -19.25 9.92 -3.43
N GLY A 165 -18.45 10.94 -3.08
CA GLY A 165 -18.91 12.30 -2.79
C GLY A 165 -19.93 12.35 -1.64
N ILE A 166 -19.91 11.37 -0.74
CA ILE A 166 -20.80 11.30 0.44
C ILE A 166 -20.13 12.00 1.64
N PHE A 167 -18.83 12.23 1.54
CA PHE A 167 -18.00 12.84 2.55
C PHE A 167 -17.98 14.38 2.44
N ASP A 168 -19.13 15.00 2.70
CA ASP A 168 -19.24 16.46 2.93
C ASP A 168 -19.54 16.77 4.41
N ILE A 169 -19.37 15.79 5.30
CA ILE A 169 -19.88 15.89 6.67
C ILE A 169 -18.73 16.13 7.67
N HIS A 170 -18.76 17.36 8.21
CA HIS A 170 -17.94 17.96 9.26
C HIS A 170 -16.54 18.40 8.82
N ALA A 171 -16.42 19.65 8.34
CA ALA A 171 -15.15 20.35 8.15
C ALA A 171 -14.24 20.22 9.39
N THR A 172 -14.81 20.13 10.58
CA THR A 172 -14.10 19.87 11.83
C THR A 172 -13.42 18.48 11.84
N ILE A 173 -14.12 17.39 11.51
CA ILE A 173 -13.52 16.04 11.48
C ILE A 173 -12.36 15.97 10.48
N ALA A 174 -12.54 16.56 9.29
CA ALA A 174 -11.48 16.59 8.29
C ALA A 174 -10.26 17.38 8.79
N THR A 175 -10.48 18.54 9.42
CA THR A 175 -9.43 19.37 10.01
C THR A 175 -8.70 18.63 11.14
N ASP A 176 -9.44 18.05 12.07
CA ASP A 176 -8.89 17.30 13.21
C ASP A 176 -8.08 16.08 12.72
N LEU A 177 -8.57 15.38 11.70
CA LEU A 177 -7.86 14.24 11.11
C LEU A 177 -6.57 14.67 10.41
N LYS A 178 -6.59 15.76 9.64
CA LYS A 178 -5.38 16.29 9.01
C LYS A 178 -4.33 16.67 10.05
N ALA A 179 -4.74 17.42 11.08
CA ALA A 179 -3.86 17.80 12.18
C ALA A 179 -3.27 16.57 12.88
N LEU A 180 -4.12 15.59 13.21
CA LEU A 180 -3.67 14.34 13.83
C LEU A 180 -2.64 13.62 12.96
N LEU A 181 -2.95 13.37 11.69
CA LEU A 181 -2.07 12.64 10.76
C LEU A 181 -0.72 13.34 10.56
N ILE A 182 -0.70 14.67 10.42
CA ILE A 182 0.55 15.43 10.23
C ILE A 182 1.38 15.43 11.51
N SER A 183 0.73 15.67 12.66
CA SER A 183 1.42 15.71 13.95
C SER A 183 2.03 14.36 14.37
N SER A 184 1.46 13.24 13.93
CA SER A 184 1.91 11.88 14.27
C SER A 184 2.74 11.19 13.17
N LEU A 185 3.19 11.92 12.14
CA LEU A 185 4.01 11.35 11.05
C LEU A 185 5.26 10.62 11.56
N GLU A 186 5.96 11.21 12.52
CA GLU A 186 7.21 10.68 13.07
C GLU A 186 6.99 9.34 13.79
N ASP A 187 5.92 9.22 14.57
CA ASP A 187 5.56 8.00 15.31
C ASP A 187 5.12 6.83 14.41
N HIS A 188 4.71 7.11 13.17
CA HIS A 188 4.03 6.16 12.30
C HIS A 188 4.63 6.04 10.90
N ALA A 189 5.96 6.13 10.80
CA ALA A 189 6.69 6.02 9.54
C ALA A 189 6.27 4.83 8.66
N ALA A 190 6.03 3.66 9.25
CA ALA A 190 5.61 2.43 8.55
C ALA A 190 4.20 2.52 7.90
N SER A 191 3.37 3.47 8.33
CA SER A 191 1.99 3.65 7.84
C SER A 191 1.84 4.92 6.98
N THR A 192 2.95 5.54 6.60
CA THR A 192 2.96 6.79 5.84
C THR A 192 2.23 6.66 4.50
N ASP A 193 2.30 5.48 3.86
CA ASP A 193 1.54 5.20 2.63
C ASP A 193 0.03 5.40 2.84
N GLN A 194 -0.52 4.88 3.95
CA GLN A 194 -1.93 5.04 4.30
C GLN A 194 -2.25 6.48 4.73
N TYR A 195 -1.33 7.14 5.42
CA TYR A 195 -1.47 8.56 5.78
C TYR A 195 -1.55 9.44 4.53
N CYS A 196 -0.64 9.26 3.57
CA CYS A 196 -0.65 9.98 2.31
C CYS A 196 -1.90 9.70 1.48
N ARG A 197 -2.47 8.49 1.54
CA ARG A 197 -3.77 8.19 0.92
C ARG A 197 -4.90 9.01 1.56
N LEU A 198 -4.92 9.16 2.88
CA LEU A 198 -5.90 10.00 3.59
C LEU A 198 -5.69 11.49 3.32
N LEU A 199 -4.47 12.00 3.47
CA LEU A 199 -4.14 13.40 3.19
C LEU A 199 -4.41 13.77 1.71
N GLY A 200 -4.24 12.80 0.80
CA GLY A 200 -4.55 12.92 -0.61
C GLY A 200 -6.04 13.13 -0.92
N ILE A 201 -6.95 12.71 -0.04
CA ILE A 201 -8.41 12.90 -0.22
C ILE A 201 -8.98 14.06 0.61
N LEU A 202 -8.27 14.53 1.65
CA LEU A 202 -8.78 15.51 2.63
C LEU A 202 -8.50 16.99 2.29
N ASP A 203 -7.98 17.28 1.10
CA ASP A 203 -7.57 18.61 0.63
C ASP A 203 -6.71 19.43 1.62
N LEU A 204 -5.40 19.43 1.36
CA LEU A 204 -4.42 20.14 2.18
C LEU A 204 -4.35 21.62 1.80
N ASN A 205 -4.32 22.49 2.80
CA ASN A 205 -4.00 23.90 2.64
C ASN A 205 -2.48 24.14 2.64
N GLU A 206 -2.07 25.38 2.38
CA GLU A 206 -0.65 25.74 2.28
C GLU A 206 0.11 25.56 3.60
N HIS A 207 -0.53 25.80 4.74
CA HIS A 207 0.09 25.60 6.06
C HIS A 207 0.37 24.12 6.33
N GLU A 208 -0.60 23.24 6.05
CA GLU A 208 -0.48 21.80 6.19
C GLU A 208 0.59 21.21 5.25
N LEU A 209 0.69 21.74 4.03
CA LEU A 209 1.76 21.37 3.09
C LEU A 209 3.14 21.84 3.58
N ASN A 210 3.20 23.01 4.21
CA ASN A 210 4.42 23.52 4.81
C ASN A 210 4.86 22.68 6.02
N ASP A 211 3.95 22.14 6.81
CA ASP A 211 4.28 21.23 7.92
C ASP A 211 4.92 19.91 7.41
N ILE A 212 4.43 19.38 6.29
CA ILE A 212 5.06 18.22 5.63
C ILE A 212 6.47 18.58 5.12
N TYR A 213 6.64 19.77 4.55
CA TYR A 213 7.97 20.27 4.17
C TYR A 213 8.91 20.39 5.38
N ASN A 214 8.41 20.92 6.50
CA ASN A 214 9.19 21.06 7.74
C ASN A 214 9.66 19.69 8.23
N HIS A 215 8.79 18.69 8.19
CA HIS A 215 9.15 17.30 8.52
C HIS A 215 10.26 16.78 7.60
N LEU A 216 10.17 16.96 6.28
CA LEU A 216 11.19 16.51 5.31
C LEU A 216 12.54 17.24 5.42
N SER A 217 12.51 18.50 5.87
CA SER A 217 13.70 19.35 6.01
C SER A 217 14.49 19.07 7.28
N ASP A 218 13.84 18.48 8.29
CA ASP A 218 14.46 18.11 9.54
C ASP A 218 15.16 16.75 9.40
N HIS A 219 16.50 16.76 9.44
CA HIS A 219 17.31 15.54 9.29
C HIS A 219 17.15 14.56 10.45
N GLU A 220 16.75 15.01 11.64
CA GLU A 220 16.52 14.14 12.80
C GLU A 220 15.16 13.45 12.72
N ARG A 221 14.16 14.11 12.12
CA ARG A 221 12.82 13.54 11.92
C ARG A 221 12.70 12.72 10.63
N SER A 222 13.34 13.18 9.55
CA SER A 222 13.26 12.61 8.20
C SER A 222 14.27 11.49 7.96
N VAL A 223 14.31 10.50 8.87
CA VAL A 223 15.29 9.40 8.83
C VAL A 223 14.90 8.25 7.90
N HIS A 224 13.61 8.14 7.55
CA HIS A 224 13.08 7.00 6.80
C HIS A 224 12.85 7.35 5.33
N SER A 225 13.77 6.97 4.43
CA SER A 225 13.66 7.29 2.99
C SER A 225 12.37 6.77 2.33
N TRP A 226 11.78 5.69 2.83
CA TRP A 226 10.49 5.18 2.36
C TRP A 226 9.31 6.07 2.76
N GLN A 227 9.30 6.60 3.99
CA GLN A 227 8.32 7.60 4.42
C GLN A 227 8.47 8.87 3.58
N ASN A 228 9.70 9.36 3.42
CA ASN A 228 9.98 10.54 2.62
C ASN A 228 9.50 10.37 1.17
N PHE A 229 9.72 9.20 0.56
CA PHE A 229 9.21 8.88 -0.78
C PHE A 229 7.69 9.14 -0.90
N HIS A 230 6.90 8.69 0.08
CA HIS A 230 5.46 8.89 0.07
C HIS A 230 5.05 10.37 0.30
N LEU A 231 5.77 11.09 1.15
CA LEU A 231 5.53 12.52 1.37
C LEU A 231 5.87 13.36 0.13
N TRP A 232 6.99 13.08 -0.55
CA TRP A 232 7.33 13.71 -1.83
C TRP A 232 6.27 13.48 -2.90
N LEU A 233 5.72 12.27 -3.01
CA LEU A 233 4.62 11.99 -3.94
C LEU A 233 3.33 12.73 -3.59
N LEU A 234 3.04 12.90 -2.29
CA LEU A 234 1.89 13.69 -1.83
C LEU A 234 2.05 15.17 -2.24
N LEU A 235 3.22 15.77 -1.99
CA LEU A 235 3.54 17.14 -2.42
C LEU A 235 3.51 17.29 -3.94
N ALA A 236 4.02 16.29 -4.67
CA ALA A 236 3.98 16.24 -6.13
C ALA A 236 2.54 16.23 -6.65
N ASN A 237 1.67 15.41 -6.06
CA ASN A 237 0.25 15.32 -6.42
C ASN A 237 -0.50 16.64 -6.17
N ARG A 238 -0.13 17.37 -5.11
CA ARG A 238 -0.68 18.69 -4.78
C ARG A 238 -0.01 19.84 -5.56
N LYS A 239 1.01 19.56 -6.37
CA LYS A 239 1.82 20.56 -7.10
C LYS A 239 2.31 21.69 -6.18
N TYR A 240 2.62 21.36 -4.93
CA TYR A 240 3.06 22.34 -3.95
C TYR A 240 4.45 22.84 -4.31
N LYS A 241 4.54 24.08 -4.80
CA LYS A 241 5.80 24.67 -5.24
C LYS A 241 6.33 25.64 -4.20
N ASN A 242 7.51 25.35 -3.66
CA ASN A 242 8.21 26.21 -2.72
C ASN A 242 9.71 26.19 -3.02
N THR A 243 10.37 27.36 -3.02
CA THR A 243 11.80 27.50 -3.32
C THR A 243 12.66 26.66 -2.40
N ASN A 244 12.37 26.63 -1.09
CA ASN A 244 13.13 25.85 -0.12
C ASN A 244 12.97 24.34 -0.37
N LEU A 245 11.77 23.91 -0.77
CA LEU A 245 11.51 22.52 -1.11
C LEU A 245 12.23 22.10 -2.41
N ILE A 246 12.37 23.00 -3.39
CA ILE A 246 13.17 22.76 -4.60
C ILE A 246 14.67 22.68 -4.25
N THR A 247 15.16 23.54 -3.36
CA THR A 247 16.53 23.49 -2.85
C THR A 247 16.79 22.16 -2.13
N LEU A 248 15.88 21.73 -1.26
CA LEU A 248 15.95 20.44 -0.57
C LEU A 248 15.98 19.28 -1.57
N ALA A 249 15.07 19.28 -2.57
CA ALA A 249 15.03 18.28 -3.62
C ALA A 249 16.37 18.16 -4.36
N THR A 250 16.96 19.29 -4.72
CA THR A 250 18.25 19.36 -5.41
C THR A 250 19.38 18.81 -4.54
N ALA A 251 19.44 19.24 -3.27
CA ALA A 251 20.43 18.77 -2.32
C ALA A 251 20.36 17.25 -2.09
N ARG A 252 19.15 16.66 -2.03
CA ARG A 252 18.98 15.20 -1.89
C ARG A 252 19.48 14.43 -3.12
N ILE A 253 19.22 14.94 -4.32
CA ILE A 253 19.73 14.35 -5.59
C ILE A 253 21.26 14.39 -5.64
N GLU A 254 21.86 15.50 -5.21
CA GLU A 254 23.31 15.69 -5.21
C GLU A 254 24.02 14.86 -4.15
N SER A 255 23.40 14.73 -2.97
CA SER A 255 23.95 13.96 -1.86
C SER A 255 24.01 12.46 -2.17
N ASP A 256 22.89 11.86 -2.59
CA ASP A 256 22.84 10.44 -2.99
C ASP A 256 21.61 10.18 -3.86
N ILE A 257 21.84 10.12 -5.18
CA ILE A 257 20.80 9.89 -6.18
C ILE A 257 20.13 8.51 -6.09
N LEU A 258 20.74 7.55 -5.37
CA LEU A 258 20.21 6.21 -5.19
C LEU A 258 19.33 6.07 -3.95
N GLN A 259 19.21 7.12 -3.12
CA GLN A 259 18.26 7.12 -2.00
C GLN A 259 16.83 6.87 -2.51
N PRO A 260 16.03 6.02 -1.82
CA PRO A 260 14.67 5.69 -2.25
C PRO A 260 13.78 6.91 -2.53
N GLU A 261 13.90 7.98 -1.73
CA GLU A 261 13.10 9.20 -1.86
C GLU A 261 13.35 9.95 -3.17
N VAL A 262 14.56 9.85 -3.75
CA VAL A 262 14.93 10.57 -4.97
C VAL A 262 14.07 10.14 -6.16
N ALA A 263 13.63 8.88 -6.18
CA ALA A 263 12.70 8.42 -7.20
C ALA A 263 11.35 9.17 -7.15
N ALA A 264 10.89 9.63 -5.98
CA ALA A 264 9.71 10.48 -5.87
C ALA A 264 10.02 11.96 -6.16
N ILE A 265 11.21 12.43 -5.78
CA ILE A 265 11.68 13.79 -6.08
C ILE A 265 11.66 14.07 -7.59
N PHE A 266 12.02 13.11 -8.44
CA PHE A 266 11.93 13.29 -9.89
C PHE A 266 10.50 13.61 -10.36
N ILE A 267 9.50 12.93 -9.79
CA ILE A 267 8.09 13.17 -10.10
C ILE A 267 7.65 14.52 -9.57
N TYR A 268 8.09 14.89 -8.36
CA TYR A 268 7.85 16.21 -7.78
C TYR A 268 8.38 17.34 -8.68
N LEU A 269 9.65 17.28 -9.08
CA LEU A 269 10.27 18.32 -9.94
C LEU A 269 9.50 18.49 -11.25
N LYS A 270 9.07 17.38 -11.88
CA LYS A 270 8.19 17.44 -13.05
C LYS A 270 6.88 18.14 -12.71
N SER A 271 6.21 17.78 -11.61
CA SER A 271 4.87 18.26 -11.32
C SER A 271 4.80 19.75 -10.98
N VAL A 272 5.91 20.34 -10.47
CA VAL A 272 6.04 21.78 -10.18
C VAL A 272 6.72 22.58 -11.31
N GLY A 273 7.01 21.93 -12.43
CA GLY A 273 7.57 22.57 -13.63
C GLY A 273 9.08 22.86 -13.59
N GLU A 274 9.83 22.22 -12.69
CA GLU A 274 11.28 22.37 -12.56
C GLU A 274 12.04 21.35 -13.44
N ALA A 275 11.70 21.33 -14.73
CA ALA A 275 12.23 20.38 -15.70
C ALA A 275 13.75 20.53 -15.93
N GLN A 276 14.31 21.73 -15.76
CA GLN A 276 15.72 22.00 -16.00
C GLN A 276 16.62 21.16 -15.07
N ILE A 277 16.24 21.03 -13.79
CA ILE A 277 16.97 20.21 -12.82
C ILE A 277 17.02 18.74 -13.28
N LEU A 278 15.94 18.23 -13.88
CA LEU A 278 15.91 16.87 -14.43
C LEU A 278 16.84 16.74 -15.64
N ILE A 279 16.83 17.72 -16.55
CA ILE A 279 17.68 17.76 -17.74
C ILE A 279 19.16 17.72 -17.34
N ASP A 280 19.56 18.51 -16.35
CA ASP A 280 20.94 18.58 -15.87
C ASP A 280 21.41 17.24 -15.27
N ASN A 281 20.49 16.40 -14.81
CA ASN A 281 20.76 15.08 -14.26
C ASN A 281 20.61 13.92 -15.27
N ILE A 282 20.26 14.18 -16.54
CA ILE A 282 20.14 13.13 -17.58
C ILE A 282 21.45 12.36 -17.77
N SER A 283 22.58 13.05 -17.72
CA SER A 283 23.90 12.45 -17.90
C SER A 283 24.23 11.43 -16.80
N LYS A 284 23.70 11.62 -15.59
CA LYS A 284 23.91 10.74 -14.42
C LYS A 284 23.11 9.45 -14.49
N PHE A 285 22.08 9.36 -15.35
CA PHE A 285 21.26 8.17 -15.48
C PHE A 285 22.11 6.94 -15.79
N ASP A 286 21.93 5.88 -15.01
CA ASP A 286 22.65 4.62 -15.17
C ASP A 286 21.69 3.42 -15.21
N SER A 287 22.03 2.42 -16.03
CA SER A 287 21.30 1.16 -16.14
C SER A 287 21.31 0.33 -14.85
N ALA A 288 22.28 0.58 -13.95
CA ALA A 288 22.43 -0.06 -12.65
C ALA A 288 21.54 0.57 -11.56
N TRP A 289 20.89 1.71 -11.81
CA TRP A 289 19.96 2.31 -10.86
C TRP A 289 18.83 1.34 -10.49
N PRO A 290 18.26 1.43 -9.28
CA PRO A 290 17.06 0.65 -8.96
C PRO A 290 15.94 0.91 -9.96
N TYR A 291 15.12 -0.11 -10.20
CA TYR A 291 14.04 -0.05 -11.19
C TYR A 291 13.09 1.15 -10.98
N TYR A 292 12.78 1.48 -9.72
CA TYR A 292 11.92 2.61 -9.39
C TYR A 292 12.53 3.96 -9.77
N HIS A 293 13.81 4.18 -9.52
CA HIS A 293 14.54 5.37 -9.95
C HIS A 293 14.51 5.52 -11.46
N GLN A 294 14.88 4.46 -12.19
CA GLN A 294 14.89 4.51 -13.66
C GLN A 294 13.49 4.80 -14.20
N ARG A 295 12.47 4.10 -13.70
CA ARG A 295 11.09 4.27 -14.14
C ARG A 295 10.58 5.68 -13.86
N ASN A 296 10.75 6.19 -12.64
CA ASN A 296 10.24 7.50 -12.27
C ASN A 296 10.99 8.63 -12.96
N PHE A 297 12.31 8.50 -13.15
CA PHE A 297 13.07 9.46 -13.96
C PHE A 297 12.58 9.51 -15.41
N LEU A 298 12.31 8.36 -16.03
CA LEU A 298 11.75 8.32 -17.38
C LEU A 298 10.33 8.90 -17.48
N LEU A 299 9.51 8.75 -16.44
CA LEU A 299 8.20 9.41 -16.36
C LEU A 299 8.35 10.93 -16.18
N ALA A 300 9.31 11.35 -15.35
CA ALA A 300 9.64 12.74 -15.11
C ALA A 300 10.10 13.45 -16.41
N CYS A 301 10.84 12.75 -17.25
CA CYS A 301 11.40 13.27 -18.49
C CYS A 301 10.54 12.97 -19.75
N SER A 302 9.34 12.40 -19.61
CA SER A 302 8.59 11.84 -20.76
C SER A 302 8.21 12.84 -21.85
N ASP A 303 8.22 14.13 -21.53
CA ASP A 303 7.74 15.20 -22.40
C ASP A 303 8.91 16.04 -22.96
N PHE A 304 10.16 15.61 -22.72
CA PHE A 304 11.36 16.30 -23.20
C PHE A 304 11.67 15.96 -24.66
N ASP A 305 12.47 16.81 -25.29
CA ASP A 305 12.85 16.64 -26.68
C ASP A 305 13.68 15.37 -26.90
N HIS A 306 13.51 14.75 -28.07
CA HIS A 306 14.23 13.52 -28.42
C HIS A 306 15.75 13.65 -28.29
N ASN A 307 16.30 14.83 -28.62
CA ASN A 307 17.74 15.10 -28.51
C ASN A 307 18.21 15.09 -27.05
N GLN A 308 17.40 15.59 -26.13
CA GLN A 308 17.69 15.59 -24.69
C GLN A 308 17.60 14.17 -24.12
N LEU A 309 16.66 13.34 -24.61
CA LEU A 309 16.45 11.98 -24.12
C LEU A 309 17.40 10.94 -24.72
N LYS A 310 18.09 11.24 -25.82
CA LYS A 310 18.99 10.34 -26.54
C LYS A 310 20.01 9.61 -25.62
N PRO A 311 20.65 10.27 -24.62
CA PRO A 311 21.58 9.61 -23.69
C PRO A 311 20.92 8.54 -22.81
N LEU A 312 19.62 8.65 -22.53
CA LEU A 312 18.87 7.68 -21.71
C LEU A 312 18.58 6.42 -22.51
N ILE A 313 18.13 6.59 -23.76
CA ILE A 313 17.60 5.51 -24.62
C ILE A 313 18.63 4.39 -24.79
N SER A 314 19.91 4.72 -24.93
CA SER A 314 21.00 3.75 -25.09
C SER A 314 21.24 2.89 -23.85
N LYS A 315 20.85 3.38 -22.65
CA LYS A 315 21.05 2.71 -21.36
C LYS A 315 19.81 1.93 -20.90
N LEU A 316 18.70 1.95 -21.65
CA LEU A 316 17.43 1.34 -21.22
C LEU A 316 17.38 -0.18 -21.42
N GLY A 317 17.13 -0.89 -20.32
CA GLY A 317 16.74 -2.30 -20.37
C GLY A 317 15.38 -2.51 -21.06
N PRO A 318 15.11 -3.72 -21.60
CA PRO A 318 13.88 -4.01 -22.36
C PRO A 318 12.57 -3.66 -21.63
N LYS A 319 12.51 -3.85 -20.31
CA LYS A 319 11.33 -3.55 -19.48
C LYS A 319 10.98 -2.06 -19.42
N LEU A 320 11.98 -1.19 -19.57
CA LEU A 320 11.87 0.26 -19.42
C LEU A 320 11.73 1.00 -20.75
N LYS A 321 11.96 0.32 -21.88
CA LYS A 321 11.65 0.86 -23.20
C LYS A 321 10.17 1.26 -23.26
N TRP A 322 9.89 2.40 -23.90
CA TRP A 322 8.53 2.93 -24.08
C TRP A 322 7.80 3.27 -22.78
N THR A 323 8.50 3.44 -21.64
CA THR A 323 7.84 3.77 -20.36
C THR A 323 7.02 5.05 -20.45
N GLY A 324 7.59 6.14 -20.98
CA GLY A 324 6.85 7.40 -21.18
C GLY A 324 5.66 7.24 -22.12
N SER A 325 5.85 6.59 -23.28
CA SER A 325 4.79 6.36 -24.27
C SER A 325 3.65 5.50 -23.72
N ARG A 326 3.96 4.43 -22.97
CA ARG A 326 2.97 3.57 -22.31
C ARG A 326 2.24 4.27 -21.18
N ALA A 327 2.89 5.23 -20.53
CA ALA A 327 2.30 6.00 -19.45
C ALA A 327 1.34 7.07 -19.97
N LYS A 328 1.60 7.67 -21.15
CA LYS A 328 0.84 8.81 -21.70
C LYS A 328 -0.70 8.69 -21.61
N PRO A 329 -1.36 7.54 -21.87
CA PRO A 329 -2.81 7.41 -21.73
C PRO A 329 -3.33 7.53 -20.29
N TYR A 330 -2.47 7.30 -19.29
CA TYR A 330 -2.81 7.30 -17.86
C TYR A 330 -2.46 8.61 -17.16
N PHE A 331 -2.01 9.63 -17.90
CA PHE A 331 -1.68 10.95 -17.36
C PHE A 331 -2.46 12.04 -18.09
N THR A 332 -3.14 12.91 -17.35
CA THR A 332 -3.78 14.12 -17.87
C THR A 332 -3.14 15.32 -17.19
N ASN A 333 -2.59 16.27 -17.96
CA ASN A 333 -1.88 17.44 -17.43
C ASN A 333 -0.76 17.11 -16.41
N GLY A 334 -0.03 16.01 -16.65
CA GLY A 334 1.06 15.54 -15.80
C GLY A 334 0.62 14.81 -14.52
N ILE A 335 -0.69 14.62 -14.30
CA ILE A 335 -1.26 13.92 -13.14
C ILE A 335 -1.77 12.54 -13.56
N ARG A 336 -1.51 11.50 -12.76
CA ARG A 336 -2.02 10.15 -12.99
C ARG A 336 -3.54 10.16 -12.85
N THR A 337 -4.27 9.64 -13.85
CA THR A 337 -5.75 9.62 -13.85
C THR A 337 -6.36 8.60 -12.88
N CYS A 338 -5.56 7.69 -12.32
CA CYS A 338 -5.98 6.76 -11.28
C CYS A 338 -5.39 7.15 -9.92
N ALA A 339 -6.28 7.40 -8.94
CA ALA A 339 -5.94 7.62 -7.54
C ALA A 339 -5.03 6.50 -7.00
N PHE A 340 -4.06 6.89 -6.16
CA PHE A 340 -3.08 6.21 -5.30
C PHE A 340 -2.98 4.66 -5.17
N GLY A 341 -3.93 3.83 -5.63
CA GLY A 341 -4.03 2.40 -5.35
C GLY A 341 -3.18 1.43 -6.20
N ALA A 342 -2.16 1.90 -6.93
CA ALA A 342 -1.31 1.02 -7.73
C ALA A 342 0.14 1.53 -7.80
N ILE A 343 0.79 1.60 -6.63
CA ILE A 343 2.25 1.61 -6.49
C ILE A 343 2.64 0.24 -5.94
#